data_AF-A0A818X2F6-F1
#
_entry.id   AF-A0A818X2F6-F1
#
_cell.length_a   1.000
_cell.length_b   1.000
_cell.length_c   1.000
_cell.angle_alpha   90.00
_cell.angle_beta   90.00
_cell.angle_gamma   90.00
#
_symmetry.space_group_name_H-M   'P 1'
#
loop_
_entity.id
_entity.type
_entity.pdbx_description
1 polymer ?
#
loop_
_entity_poly.entity_id
_entity_poly.type
_entity_poly.pdbx_seq_one_letter_code
_entity_poly.pdbx_strand_id
1 'polypeptide(L)'
;MAALYIRRGDKSTEDSFWHKHKRWRNISMYVKGIIDEEKRREIKYTTIFIMTDDKIVMNSIQEYSKVGLTTSDTDESYARHHLFGRDIIYNVFAPQSCLDPFSRIDFDQFLVNIQFIRSHASFVVGHTDSNVARYLEEIIYVDRQHEKNVQTRTYVINAPDTLD
;
A
#
# COMPACT_ATOMS: atom_id res chain seq x y z
N MET A 1 12.58 0.59 3.35
CA MET A 1 11.19 0.17 3.64
C MET A 1 10.38 0.29 2.36
N ALA A 2 9.48 -0.63 2.07
CA ALA A 2 8.48 -0.46 1.01
C ALA A 2 7.12 -0.09 1.64
N ALA A 3 6.27 0.59 0.89
CA ALA A 3 4.93 0.97 1.33
C ALA A 3 3.85 0.42 0.40
N LEU A 4 2.72 0.04 0.97
CA LEU A 4 1.50 -0.31 0.25
C LEU A 4 0.43 0.73 0.58
N TYR A 5 -0.20 1.28 -0.45
CA TYR A 5 -1.38 2.11 -0.31
C TYR A 5 -2.59 1.37 -0.90
N ILE A 6 -3.55 1.02 -0.06
CA ILE A 6 -4.73 0.23 -0.42
C ILE A 6 -5.97 1.09 -0.17
N ARG A 7 -6.69 1.49 -1.22
CA ARG A 7 -8.01 2.12 -1.08
C ARG A 7 -9.08 1.12 -1.47
N ARG A 8 -10.12 1.00 -0.65
CA ARG A 8 -11.31 0.23 -0.98
C ARG A 8 -12.54 1.08 -0.74
N GLY A 9 -13.01 1.17 0.49
CA GLY A 9 -14.17 1.97 0.90
C GLY A 9 -15.23 2.20 -0.18
N ASP A 10 -15.50 3.46 -0.47
CA ASP A 10 -16.48 4.00 -1.43
C ASP A 10 -15.92 4.11 -2.85
N LYS A 11 -14.66 3.74 -3.06
CA LYS A 11 -13.95 3.89 -4.33
C LYS A 11 -14.43 2.92 -5.41
N SER A 12 -15.35 2.02 -5.10
CA SER A 12 -15.85 0.99 -6.01
C SER A 12 -16.55 1.57 -7.25
N THR A 13 -17.06 2.79 -7.14
CA THR A 13 -17.70 3.51 -8.26
C THR A 13 -16.68 4.17 -9.21
N GLU A 14 -15.41 4.27 -8.81
CA GLU A 14 -14.35 4.96 -9.56
C GLU A 14 -13.17 4.06 -9.92
N ASP A 15 -12.97 2.94 -9.21
CA ASP A 15 -11.85 2.02 -9.42
C ASP A 15 -12.08 1.14 -10.66
N SER A 16 -11.17 1.24 -11.64
CA SER A 16 -11.26 0.54 -12.91
C SER A 16 -11.19 -0.98 -12.77
N PHE A 17 -10.43 -1.49 -11.80
CA PHE A 17 -10.33 -2.92 -11.52
C PHE A 17 -11.63 -3.44 -10.91
N TRP A 18 -12.23 -2.71 -9.97
CA TRP A 18 -13.55 -3.06 -9.45
C TRP A 18 -14.59 -3.11 -10.58
N HIS A 19 -14.61 -2.12 -11.48
CA HIS A 19 -15.54 -2.12 -12.60
C HIS A 19 -15.41 -3.35 -13.49
N LYS A 20 -14.18 -3.77 -13.76
CA LYS A 20 -13.84 -4.91 -14.63
C LYS A 20 -14.05 -6.27 -13.95
N HIS A 21 -13.65 -6.40 -12.69
CA HIS A 21 -13.58 -7.69 -12.00
C HIS A 21 -14.67 -7.90 -10.94
N LYS A 22 -15.44 -6.86 -10.61
CA LYS A 22 -16.50 -6.86 -9.59
C LYS A 22 -16.03 -7.36 -8.22
N ARG A 23 -14.75 -7.10 -7.90
CA ARG A 23 -14.11 -7.43 -6.63
C ARG A 23 -12.93 -6.49 -6.38
N TRP A 24 -12.48 -6.40 -5.13
CA TRP A 24 -11.28 -5.65 -4.77
C TRP A 24 -10.01 -6.38 -5.20
N ARG A 25 -8.94 -5.63 -5.52
CA ARG A 25 -7.59 -6.20 -5.66
C ARG A 25 -7.20 -6.90 -4.37
N ASN A 26 -6.72 -8.13 -4.50
CA ASN A 26 -6.23 -8.92 -3.39
C ASN A 26 -4.88 -8.35 -2.89
N ILE A 27 -4.59 -8.46 -1.59
CA ILE A 27 -3.33 -7.99 -1.00
C ILE A 27 -2.11 -8.63 -1.69
N SER A 28 -2.22 -9.90 -2.12
CA SER A 28 -1.21 -10.60 -2.91
C SER A 28 -0.75 -9.80 -4.13
N MET A 29 -1.67 -9.10 -4.81
CA MET A 29 -1.33 -8.28 -5.98
C MET A 29 -0.47 -7.07 -5.59
N TYR A 30 -0.80 -6.40 -4.48
CA TYR A 30 0.03 -5.32 -3.95
C TYR A 30 1.41 -5.81 -3.51
N VAL A 31 1.46 -6.97 -2.83
CA VAL A 31 2.73 -7.61 -2.42
C VAL A 31 3.57 -8.00 -3.63
N LYS A 32 2.96 -8.52 -4.70
CA LYS A 32 3.66 -8.82 -5.95
C LYS A 32 4.41 -7.61 -6.49
N GLY A 33 3.80 -6.43 -6.47
CA GLY A 33 4.49 -5.19 -6.87
C GLY A 33 5.79 -4.94 -6.10
N ILE A 34 5.80 -5.24 -4.78
CA ILE A 34 7.03 -5.19 -3.97
C ILE A 34 8.03 -6.26 -4.43
N ILE A 35 7.59 -7.52 -4.56
CA ILE A 35 8.48 -8.64 -4.89
C ILE A 35 9.10 -8.52 -6.28
N ASP A 36 8.34 -8.05 -7.26
CA ASP A 36 8.86 -7.77 -8.61
C ASP A 36 9.96 -6.72 -8.56
N GLU A 37 9.78 -5.66 -7.75
CA GLU A 37 10.79 -4.61 -7.59
C GLU A 37 12.02 -5.08 -6.81
N GLU A 38 11.84 -5.90 -5.77
CA GLU A 38 12.93 -6.55 -5.03
C GLU A 38 13.81 -7.37 -5.96
N LYS A 39 13.19 -8.19 -6.83
CA LYS A 39 13.90 -8.98 -7.84
C LYS A 39 14.63 -8.09 -8.84
N ARG A 40 13.96 -7.05 -9.36
CA ARG A 40 14.52 -6.14 -10.36
C ARG A 40 15.73 -5.36 -9.84
N ARG A 41 15.73 -4.98 -8.56
CA ARG A 41 16.81 -4.20 -7.93
C ARG A 41 17.80 -5.01 -7.12
N GLU A 42 17.57 -6.31 -6.96
CA GLU A 42 18.36 -7.19 -6.08
C GLU A 42 18.44 -6.66 -4.63
N ILE A 43 17.32 -6.11 -4.13
CA ILE A 43 17.19 -5.62 -2.76
C ILE A 43 16.04 -6.30 -2.04
N LYS A 44 16.10 -6.39 -0.71
CA LYS A 44 15.01 -6.90 0.12
C LYS A 44 14.53 -5.85 1.10
N TYR A 45 13.24 -5.55 1.08
CA TYR A 45 12.58 -4.67 2.04
C TYR A 45 12.16 -5.47 3.27
N THR A 46 12.90 -5.32 4.36
CA THR A 46 12.60 -6.00 5.64
C THR A 46 11.37 -5.43 6.34
N THR A 47 11.09 -4.13 6.10
CA THR A 47 9.94 -3.42 6.67
C THR A 47 8.96 -3.02 5.58
N ILE A 48 7.69 -3.32 5.80
CA ILE A 48 6.56 -2.94 4.94
C ILE A 48 5.63 -2.01 5.71
N PHE A 49 5.40 -0.80 5.20
CA PHE A 49 4.38 0.10 5.72
C PHE A 49 3.09 -0.05 4.93
N ILE A 50 1.93 -0.12 5.60
CA ILE A 50 0.64 -0.29 4.92
C ILE A 50 -0.33 0.81 5.35
N MET A 51 -0.74 1.62 4.39
CA MET A 51 -1.76 2.65 4.54
C MET A 51 -3.04 2.16 3.87
N THR A 52 -4.14 2.06 4.63
CA THR A 52 -5.43 1.58 4.12
C THR A 52 -6.61 2.33 4.74
N ASP A 53 -7.74 2.39 4.05
CA ASP A 53 -9.03 2.85 4.60
C ASP A 53 -9.92 1.68 5.06
N ASP A 54 -9.49 0.45 4.81
CA ASP A 54 -10.22 -0.77 5.11
C ASP A 54 -9.67 -1.47 6.37
N LYS A 55 -10.50 -1.58 7.41
CA LYS A 55 -10.18 -2.27 8.66
C LYS A 55 -10.00 -3.79 8.47
N ILE A 56 -10.69 -4.40 7.50
CA ILE A 56 -10.58 -5.84 7.23
C ILE A 56 -9.17 -6.15 6.70
N VAL A 57 -8.67 -5.33 5.76
CA VAL A 57 -7.30 -5.42 5.26
C VAL A 57 -6.28 -5.40 6.40
N MET A 58 -6.45 -4.48 7.36
CA MET A 58 -5.58 -4.39 8.53
C MET A 58 -5.57 -5.68 9.36
N ASN A 59 -6.75 -6.22 9.67
CA ASN A 59 -6.85 -7.44 10.47
C ASN A 59 -6.13 -8.61 9.79
N SER A 60 -6.33 -8.80 8.48
CA SER A 60 -5.70 -9.90 7.76
C SER A 60 -4.18 -9.76 7.71
N ILE A 61 -3.67 -8.54 7.51
CA ILE A 61 -2.22 -8.27 7.42
C ILE A 61 -1.46 -8.58 8.72
N GLN A 62 -2.07 -8.31 9.88
CA GLN A 62 -1.44 -8.62 11.16
C GLN A 62 -1.18 -10.12 11.31
N GLU A 63 -2.05 -10.96 10.74
CA GLU A 63 -1.85 -12.41 10.72
C GLU A 63 -0.70 -12.82 9.82
N TYR A 64 -0.52 -12.17 8.66
CA TYR A 64 0.47 -12.60 7.67
C TYR A 64 1.93 -12.51 8.13
N SER A 65 2.23 -11.57 9.04
CA SER A 65 3.58 -11.44 9.61
C SER A 65 3.85 -12.40 10.78
N LYS A 66 2.80 -12.88 11.47
CA LYS A 66 2.92 -13.54 12.76
C LYS A 66 2.55 -15.02 12.75
N VAL A 67 1.59 -15.41 11.92
CA VAL A 67 1.08 -16.77 11.85
C VAL A 67 1.65 -17.42 10.59
N GLY A 68 2.32 -18.57 10.74
CA GLY A 68 2.74 -19.38 9.59
C GLY A 68 1.57 -19.73 8.67
N LEU A 69 1.84 -20.33 7.51
CA LEU A 69 0.84 -20.73 6.50
C LEU A 69 -0.18 -21.75 7.07
N THR A 70 -1.13 -21.32 7.91
CA THR A 70 -2.04 -22.20 8.65
C THR A 70 -3.47 -22.20 8.11
N THR A 71 -3.80 -21.32 7.15
CA THR A 71 -5.12 -21.30 6.52
C THR A 71 -5.03 -21.75 5.07
N SER A 72 -5.95 -22.62 4.68
CA SER A 72 -6.14 -23.18 3.33
C SER A 72 -6.71 -22.16 2.32
N ASP A 73 -6.72 -20.87 2.66
CA ASP A 73 -7.32 -19.83 1.83
C ASP A 73 -6.33 -19.41 0.74
N THR A 74 -6.62 -19.84 -0.49
CA THR A 74 -5.68 -19.80 -1.62
C THR A 74 -5.35 -18.39 -2.08
N ASP A 75 -6.31 -17.47 -1.95
CA ASP A 75 -6.25 -16.15 -2.58
C ASP A 75 -5.17 -15.24 -1.98
N GLU A 76 -4.78 -15.46 -0.72
CA GLU A 76 -3.79 -14.65 0.01
C GLU A 76 -2.49 -15.40 0.34
N SER A 77 -2.36 -16.63 -0.15
CA SER A 77 -1.18 -17.48 0.06
C SER A 77 0.13 -16.80 -0.35
N TYR A 78 0.12 -16.08 -1.48
CA TYR A 78 1.27 -15.33 -1.98
C TYR A 78 1.68 -14.21 -1.01
N ALA A 79 0.73 -13.38 -0.57
CA ALA A 79 0.99 -12.34 0.41
C ALA A 79 1.55 -12.92 1.72
N ARG A 80 0.94 -13.98 2.24
CA ARG A 80 1.38 -14.67 3.46
C ARG A 80 2.82 -15.17 3.33
N HIS A 81 3.14 -15.88 2.26
CA HIS A 81 4.49 -16.40 2.02
C HIS A 81 5.55 -15.28 2.00
N HIS A 82 5.24 -14.19 1.30
CA HIS A 82 6.22 -13.13 1.06
C HIS A 82 6.32 -12.11 2.19
N LEU A 83 5.28 -11.92 2.98
CA LEU A 83 5.27 -11.01 4.14
C LEU A 83 5.69 -11.69 5.44
N PHE A 84 5.70 -13.03 5.49
CA PHE A 84 6.13 -13.77 6.67
C PHE A 84 7.55 -13.37 7.11
N GLY A 85 7.71 -13.08 8.40
CA GLY A 85 8.98 -12.67 9.00
C GLY A 85 9.44 -11.25 8.65
N ARG A 86 8.59 -10.43 7.99
CA ARG A 86 8.84 -9.00 7.78
C ARG A 86 8.21 -8.18 8.89
N ASP A 87 8.81 -7.02 9.18
CA ASP A 87 8.21 -6.03 10.06
C ASP A 87 7.10 -5.30 9.32
N ILE A 88 5.87 -5.46 9.78
CA ILE A 88 4.72 -4.75 9.20
C ILE A 88 4.29 -3.62 10.13
N ILE A 89 4.40 -2.41 9.62
CA ILE A 89 3.85 -1.19 10.21
C ILE A 89 2.59 -0.86 9.42
N TYR A 90 1.50 -0.48 10.06
CA TYR A 90 0.27 -0.14 9.36
C TYR A 90 -0.43 1.04 10.00
N ASN A 91 -1.23 1.74 9.20
CA ASN A 91 -2.14 2.76 9.67
C ASN A 91 -3.45 2.70 8.88
N VAL A 92 -4.58 2.77 9.60
CA VAL A 92 -5.91 2.84 9.00
C VAL A 92 -6.37 4.28 9.08
N PHE A 93 -6.47 4.96 7.94
CA PHE A 93 -6.98 6.32 7.90
C PHE A 93 -8.47 6.30 7.60
N ALA A 94 -9.28 6.95 8.45
CA ALA A 94 -10.71 7.16 8.30
C ALA A 94 -11.51 5.93 7.81
N PRO A 95 -11.69 4.87 8.63
CA PRO A 95 -12.63 3.80 8.29
C PRO A 95 -14.01 4.41 8.06
N GLN A 96 -14.62 4.14 6.91
CA GLN A 96 -15.77 4.84 6.29
C GLN A 96 -16.90 5.40 7.18
N SER A 97 -17.07 4.92 8.41
CA SER A 97 -18.05 5.42 9.37
C SER A 97 -17.79 6.84 9.91
N CYS A 98 -16.72 7.54 9.50
CA CYS A 98 -16.35 8.85 10.07
C CYS A 98 -16.14 10.00 9.06
N LEU A 99 -16.52 9.87 7.80
CA LEU A 99 -16.29 10.91 6.78
C LEU A 99 -17.29 12.07 6.87
N ASP A 100 -17.06 12.98 7.81
CA ASP A 100 -16.97 14.39 7.43
C ASP A 100 -15.51 14.64 7.00
N PRO A 101 -15.21 14.81 5.70
CA PRO A 101 -13.84 15.04 5.21
C PRO A 101 -13.20 16.34 5.76
N PHE A 102 -13.94 17.15 6.52
CA PHE A 102 -13.46 18.34 7.22
C PHE A 102 -13.20 18.11 8.72
N SER A 103 -13.32 16.88 9.20
CA SER A 103 -12.78 16.43 10.48
C SER A 103 -11.26 16.62 10.50
N ARG A 104 -10.80 17.64 11.23
CA ARG A 104 -9.38 18.05 11.29
C ARG A 104 -8.44 16.91 11.71
N ILE A 105 -8.92 15.99 12.54
CA ILE A 105 -8.14 14.86 13.08
C ILE A 105 -7.79 13.84 11.96
N ASP A 106 -8.73 13.54 11.08
CA ASP A 106 -8.51 12.58 9.99
C ASP A 106 -7.60 13.17 8.90
N PHE A 107 -7.69 14.49 8.68
CA PHE A 107 -6.78 15.21 7.80
C PHE A 107 -5.34 15.22 8.34
N ASP A 108 -5.15 15.45 9.63
CA ASP A 108 -3.81 15.42 10.25
C ASP A 108 -3.20 14.01 10.18
N GLN A 109 -3.99 12.95 10.42
CA GLN A 109 -3.52 11.56 10.26
C GLN A 109 -3.14 11.26 8.80
N PHE A 110 -3.94 11.72 7.85
CA PHE A 110 -3.61 11.63 6.43
C PHE A 110 -2.25 12.27 6.14
N LEU A 111 -2.04 13.52 6.56
CA LEU A 111 -0.78 14.24 6.34
C LEU A 111 0.42 13.54 6.99
N VAL A 112 0.27 13.02 8.20
CA VAL A 112 1.32 12.25 8.89
C VAL A 112 1.67 10.99 8.10
N ASN A 113 0.69 10.25 7.58
CA ASN A 113 0.95 9.06 6.76
C ASN A 113 1.69 9.40 5.47
N ILE A 114 1.28 10.47 4.78
CA ILE A 114 1.97 10.95 3.59
C ILE A 114 3.42 11.32 3.91
N GLN A 115 3.64 12.10 4.97
CA GLN A 115 4.98 12.52 5.38
C GLN A 115 5.86 11.34 5.81
N PHE A 116 5.28 10.34 6.48
CA PHE A 116 5.97 9.12 6.88
C PHE A 116 6.44 8.32 5.65
N ILE A 117 5.56 8.13 4.66
CA ILE A 117 5.91 7.48 3.39
C ILE A 117 7.05 8.25 2.71
N ARG A 118 6.93 9.57 2.57
CA ARG A 118 7.97 10.41 1.94
C ARG A 118 9.32 10.29 2.64
N SER A 119 9.33 10.26 3.96
CA SER A 119 10.56 10.28 4.75
C SER A 119 11.26 8.91 4.82
N HIS A 120 10.51 7.81 4.70
CA HIS A 120 11.01 6.47 5.06
C HIS A 120 10.84 5.40 3.97
N ALA A 121 9.86 5.52 3.07
CA ALA A 121 9.63 4.53 2.04
C ALA A 121 10.55 4.78 0.85
N SER A 122 11.23 3.74 0.37
CA SER A 122 12.05 3.75 -0.84
C SER A 122 11.29 3.23 -2.07
N PHE A 123 10.07 2.74 -1.86
CA PHE A 123 9.20 2.22 -2.90
C PHE A 123 7.76 2.18 -2.39
N VAL A 124 6.80 2.49 -3.24
CA VAL A 124 5.37 2.53 -2.93
C VAL A 124 4.62 1.78 -4.01
N VAL A 125 3.73 0.88 -3.61
CA VAL A 125 2.73 0.27 -4.49
C VAL A 125 1.37 0.84 -4.10
N GLY A 126 0.73 1.57 -5.01
CA GLY A 126 -0.59 2.15 -4.82
C GLY A 126 -1.54 1.73 -5.94
N HIS A 127 -2.62 2.48 -6.15
CA HIS A 127 -3.44 2.33 -7.35
C HIS A 127 -3.82 3.69 -7.93
N THR A 128 -3.58 3.89 -9.23
CA THR A 128 -3.65 5.19 -9.92
C THR A 128 -5.06 5.80 -9.96
N ASP A 129 -6.09 4.98 -9.77
CA ASP A 129 -7.47 5.45 -9.70
C ASP A 129 -7.75 6.26 -8.40
N SER A 130 -6.90 6.16 -7.37
CA SER A 130 -7.00 7.00 -6.17
C SER A 130 -6.27 8.32 -6.33
N ASN A 131 -6.96 9.41 -5.99
CA ASN A 131 -6.38 10.75 -5.91
C ASN A 131 -5.23 10.80 -4.89
N VAL A 132 -5.31 10.04 -3.80
CA VAL A 132 -4.24 9.96 -2.80
C VAL A 132 -2.99 9.29 -3.38
N ALA A 133 -3.16 8.22 -4.15
CA ALA A 133 -2.04 7.52 -4.78
C ALA A 133 -1.36 8.40 -5.84
N ARG A 134 -2.15 9.12 -6.65
CA ARG A 134 -1.62 10.09 -7.63
C ARG A 134 -0.92 11.26 -6.95
N TYR A 135 -1.49 11.78 -5.88
CA TYR A 135 -0.84 12.82 -5.07
C TYR A 135 0.49 12.34 -4.49
N LEU A 136 0.56 11.11 -3.96
CA LEU A 136 1.82 10.49 -3.52
C LEU A 136 2.84 10.38 -4.65
N GLU A 137 2.41 9.98 -5.84
CA GLU A 137 3.27 9.91 -7.02
C GLU A 137 3.82 11.29 -7.41
N GLU A 138 2.97 12.30 -7.46
CA GLU A 138 3.34 13.68 -7.82
C GLU A 138 4.35 14.28 -6.84
N ILE A 139 4.09 14.18 -5.52
CA ILE A 139 5.01 14.75 -4.52
C ILE A 139 6.35 14.00 -4.49
N ILE A 140 6.34 12.67 -4.62
CA ILE A 140 7.57 11.87 -4.67
C ILE A 140 8.35 12.20 -5.96
N TYR A 141 7.66 12.41 -7.08
CA TYR A 141 8.29 12.85 -8.32
C TYR A 141 8.99 14.20 -8.15
N VAL A 142 8.32 15.17 -7.52
CA VAL A 142 8.89 16.50 -7.22
C VAL A 142 10.11 16.37 -6.30
N ASP A 143 10.01 15.62 -5.20
CA ASP A 143 11.11 15.42 -4.25
C ASP A 143 12.37 14.87 -4.96
N ARG A 144 12.20 13.95 -5.92
CA ARG A 144 13.30 13.40 -6.74
C ARG A 144 13.97 14.41 -7.65
N GLN A 145 13.27 15.44 -8.11
CA GLN A 145 13.83 16.48 -8.99
C GLN A 145 14.62 17.52 -8.20
N HIS A 146 14.25 17.78 -6.95
CA HIS A 146 14.76 18.91 -6.18
C HIS A 146 15.86 18.56 -5.16
N GLU A 147 15.98 17.31 -4.70
CA GLU A 147 17.01 16.91 -3.74
C GLU A 147 18.14 16.10 -4.39
N LYS A 148 19.40 16.57 -4.31
CA LYS A 148 20.58 15.78 -4.67
C LYS A 148 21.10 14.99 -3.46
N ASN A 149 20.33 14.03 -2.92
CA ASN A 149 20.85 13.02 -1.99
C ASN A 149 19.94 11.77 -1.93
N VAL A 150 20.40 10.71 -1.25
CA VAL A 150 19.95 9.29 -1.38
C VAL A 150 18.43 9.01 -1.24
N GLN A 151 17.60 9.94 -0.76
CA GLN A 151 16.13 9.86 -0.79
C GLN A 151 15.51 10.04 -2.20
N THR A 152 16.33 10.28 -3.22
CA THR A 152 16.07 10.36 -4.68
C THR A 152 15.54 9.10 -5.38
N ARG A 153 15.25 8.03 -4.64
CA ARG A 153 14.98 6.69 -5.20
C ARG A 153 13.61 6.12 -4.86
N THR A 154 12.72 6.89 -4.26
CA THR A 154 11.35 6.45 -4.00
C THR A 154 10.56 6.45 -5.30
N TYR A 155 9.96 5.33 -5.66
CA TYR A 155 9.08 5.25 -6.83
C TYR A 155 7.71 4.79 -6.37
N VAL A 156 6.70 5.32 -7.04
CA VAL A 156 5.32 4.84 -6.90
C VAL A 156 5.01 4.02 -8.14
N ILE A 157 4.43 2.84 -7.96
CA ILE A 157 3.87 2.05 -9.05
C ILE A 157 2.41 1.72 -8.77
N ASN A 158 1.67 1.45 -9.84
CA ASN A 158 0.35 0.84 -9.74
C ASN A 158 0.50 -0.63 -9.32
N ALA A 159 -0.42 -1.10 -8.47
CA ALA A 159 -0.52 -2.52 -8.15
C ALA A 159 -0.83 -3.32 -9.44
N PRO A 160 -0.15 -4.47 -9.66
CA PRO A 160 -0.52 -5.40 -10.71
C PRO A 160 -1.98 -5.83 -10.64
N ASP A 161 -2.59 -6.11 -11.80
CA ASP A 161 -3.96 -6.65 -11.86
C ASP A 161 -4.00 -8.19 -11.83
N THR A 162 -2.83 -8.86 -11.88
CA THR A 162 -2.68 -10.32 -11.90
C THR A 162 -1.53 -10.79 -11.00
N LEU A 163 -1.57 -12.06 -10.60
CA LEU A 163 -0.44 -12.74 -9.95
C LEU A 163 0.50 -13.45 -10.93
N ASP A 164 -0.01 -13.74 -12.13
CA ASP A 164 0.74 -14.31 -13.26
C ASP A 164 1.79 -13.33 -13.79
#